data_AF-A0A1M3JZM6-F1
#
_entry.id   AF-A0A1M3JZM6-F1
#
_cell.length_a   1.000
_cell.length_b   1.000
_cell.length_c   1.000
_cell.angle_alpha   90.00
_cell.angle_beta   90.00
_cell.angle_gamma   90.00
#
_symmetry.space_group_name_H-M   'P 1'
#
loop_
_entity.id
_entity.type
_entity.pdbx_description
1 polymer ?
#
loop_
_entity_poly.entity_id
_entity_poly.type
_entity_poly.pdbx_seq_one_letter_code
_entity_poly.pdbx_strand_id
1 'polypeptide(L)'
;MTSEKYQLSADIPKFDDARAFLIAIEGESQSIYREMTNAIRGQRGSPQDNVNWTNPNEWIPDRLSGRLSKLSFKVWEKSNHKVNPRHSR
;
A
#
# COMPACT_ATOMS: atom_id res chain seq x y z
N MET A 1 -4.09 37.86 12.45
CA MET A 1 -4.98 36.80 11.94
C MET A 1 -4.23 35.49 12.08
N THR A 2 -4.58 34.70 13.09
CA THR A 2 -4.01 33.37 13.30
C THR A 2 -4.59 32.46 12.24
N SER A 3 -3.79 32.05 11.25
CA SER A 3 -4.20 31.03 10.30
C SER A 3 -4.34 29.73 11.08
N GLU A 4 -5.57 29.28 11.32
CA GLU A 4 -5.80 27.89 11.72
C GLU A 4 -5.25 27.00 10.60
N LYS A 5 -4.19 26.26 10.92
CA LYS A 5 -3.66 25.23 10.03
C LYS A 5 -4.66 24.08 10.02
N TYR A 6 -5.54 24.06 9.03
CA TYR A 6 -6.31 22.87 8.72
C TYR A 6 -5.32 21.75 8.37
N GLN A 7 -5.37 20.65 9.13
CA GLN A 7 -4.65 19.42 8.82
C GLN A 7 -5.65 18.39 8.35
N LEU A 8 -5.27 17.62 7.32
CA LEU A 8 -6.03 16.45 6.91
C LEU A 8 -6.10 15.47 8.09
N SER A 9 -7.25 14.80 8.24
CA SER A 9 -7.35 13.69 9.19
C SER A 9 -6.33 12.61 8.81
N ALA A 10 -5.82 11.88 9.81
CA ALA A 10 -4.77 10.87 9.60
C ALA A 10 -5.14 9.78 8.59
N ASP A 11 -6.44 9.57 8.36
CA ASP A 11 -6.97 8.59 7.42
C ASP A 11 -7.03 9.08 5.97
N ILE A 12 -6.87 10.39 5.73
CA ILE A 12 -6.86 10.95 4.38
C ILE A 12 -5.41 10.99 3.86
N PRO A 13 -5.11 10.31 2.75
CA PRO A 13 -3.77 10.33 2.19
C PRO A 13 -3.42 11.74 1.69
N LYS A 14 -2.13 12.06 1.69
CA LYS A 14 -1.65 13.27 1.01
C LYS A 14 -1.93 13.15 -0.48
N PHE A 15 -2.15 14.28 -1.14
CA PHE A 15 -2.43 14.31 -2.58
C PHE A 15 -1.36 13.57 -3.40
N ASP A 16 -0.07 13.75 -3.09
CA ASP A 16 1.02 13.09 -3.79
C ASP A 16 0.97 11.56 -3.65
N ASP A 17 0.62 11.06 -2.46
CA ASP A 17 0.52 9.63 -2.18
C ASP A 17 -0.68 9.03 -2.91
N ALA A 18 -1.83 9.72 -2.90
CA ALA A 18 -3.02 9.31 -3.65
C ALA A 18 -2.78 9.31 -5.16
N ARG A 19 -2.13 10.37 -5.68
CA ARG A 19 -1.78 10.48 -7.10
C ARG A 19 -0.82 9.38 -7.52
N ALA A 20 0.21 9.10 -6.72
CA ALA A 20 1.15 8.02 -7.00
C ALA A 20 0.48 6.66 -7.00
N PHE A 21 -0.44 6.42 -6.06
CA PHE A 21 -1.24 5.20 -6.03
C PHE A 21 -2.10 5.06 -7.30
N LEU A 22 -2.81 6.12 -7.71
CA LEU A 22 -3.64 6.11 -8.92
C LEU A 22 -2.82 5.77 -10.18
N ILE A 23 -1.62 6.35 -10.32
CA ILE A 23 -0.71 6.03 -11.43
C ILE A 23 -0.21 4.58 -11.33
N ALA A 24 0.02 4.07 -10.13
CA ALA A 24 0.47 2.69 -9.95
C ALA A 24 -0.60 1.66 -10.35
N ILE A 25 -1.87 1.94 -10.08
CA ILE A 25 -2.97 1.02 -10.44
C ILE A 25 -3.54 1.28 -11.83
N GLU A 26 -3.07 2.31 -12.54
CA GLU A 26 -3.51 2.62 -13.90
C GLU A 26 -3.33 1.41 -14.83
N GLY A 27 -4.41 1.08 -15.55
CA GLY A 27 -4.49 -0.06 -16.46
C GLY A 27 -4.69 -1.42 -15.78
N GLU A 28 -4.70 -1.50 -14.45
CA GLU A 28 -4.96 -2.74 -13.71
C GLU A 28 -6.46 -2.89 -13.43
N SER A 29 -6.96 -4.12 -13.45
CA SER A 29 -8.35 -4.39 -13.06
C SER A 29 -8.53 -4.24 -11.55
N GLN A 30 -9.71 -3.78 -11.13
CA GLN A 30 -10.12 -3.73 -9.73
C GLN A 30 -10.02 -5.11 -9.05
N SER A 31 -10.20 -6.21 -9.81
CA SER A 31 -10.08 -7.57 -9.29
C SER A 31 -8.68 -7.87 -8.77
N ILE A 32 -7.63 -7.46 -9.49
CA ILE A 32 -6.24 -7.70 -9.07
C ILE A 32 -5.92 -6.91 -7.80
N TYR A 33 -6.41 -5.68 -7.70
CA TYR A 33 -6.26 -4.90 -6.47
C TYR A 33 -6.95 -5.59 -5.27
N ARG A 34 -8.16 -6.13 -5.48
CA ARG A 34 -8.85 -6.94 -4.46
C ARG A 34 -8.08 -8.21 -4.11
N GLU A 35 -7.56 -8.93 -5.10
CA GLU A 35 -6.75 -10.13 -4.88
C GLU A 35 -5.48 -9.81 -4.08
N MET A 36 -4.76 -8.74 -4.45
CA MET A 36 -3.57 -8.27 -3.75
C MET A 36 -3.88 -7.93 -2.29
N THR A 37 -4.92 -7.13 -2.05
CA THR A 37 -5.31 -6.73 -0.69
C THR A 37 -5.78 -7.93 0.15
N ASN A 38 -6.48 -8.89 -0.45
CA ASN A 38 -6.87 -10.13 0.22
C ASN A 38 -5.67 -11.03 0.53
N ALA A 39 -4.72 -11.18 -0.41
CA ALA A 39 -3.50 -11.96 -0.20
C ALA A 39 -2.64 -11.39 0.94
N ILE A 40 -2.51 -10.06 1.01
CA ILE A 40 -1.80 -9.39 2.11
C ILE A 40 -2.57 -9.56 3.44
N ARG A 41 -3.89 -9.44 3.43
CA ARG A 41 -4.73 -9.62 4.63
C ARG A 41 -4.70 -11.05 5.16
N GLY A 42 -4.71 -12.05 4.28
CA GLY A 42 -4.67 -13.48 4.63
C GLY A 42 -3.35 -13.92 5.25
N GLN A 43 -2.30 -13.11 5.11
CA GLN A 43 -0.99 -13.34 5.72
C GLN A 43 -0.78 -12.52 7.00
N ARG A 44 -1.79 -11.80 7.49
CA ARG A 44 -1.73 -11.14 8.78
C ARG A 44 -1.64 -12.24 9.85
N GLY A 45 -0.55 -12.23 10.62
CA GLY A 45 -0.41 -13.09 11.79
C GLY A 45 -1.47 -12.79 12.85
N SER A 46 -1.44 -13.56 13.93
CA SER A 46 -2.29 -13.30 15.11
C SER A 46 -1.65 -12.21 15.99
N PRO A 47 -2.39 -11.63 16.95
CA PRO A 47 -1.80 -10.75 17.96
C PRO A 47 -0.59 -11.36 18.71
N GLN A 48 -0.48 -12.69 18.74
CA GLN A 48 0.60 -13.45 19.34
C GLN A 48 1.78 -13.71 18.39
N ASP A 49 1.60 -13.51 17.08
CA ASP A 49 2.63 -13.71 16.05
C ASP A 49 2.65 -12.51 15.09
N ASN A 50 3.30 -11.44 15.54
CA ASN A 50 3.35 -10.19 14.79
C ASN A 50 4.29 -10.30 13.60
N VAL A 51 3.70 -10.39 12.42
CA VAL A 51 4.42 -10.31 11.16
C VAL A 51 4.97 -8.91 10.93
N ASN A 52 6.26 -8.80 10.60
CA ASN A 52 6.90 -7.54 10.20
C ASN A 52 6.47 -7.12 8.78
N TRP A 53 5.84 -5.95 8.66
CA TRP A 53 5.41 -5.36 7.39
C TRP A 53 6.13 -4.05 7.03
N THR A 54 7.18 -3.71 7.80
CA THR A 54 7.81 -2.39 7.76
C THR A 54 8.60 -2.15 6.47
N ASN A 55 9.23 -3.18 5.92
CA ASN A 55 10.06 -3.07 4.71
C ASN A 55 9.46 -3.82 3.51
N PRO A 56 8.73 -3.14 2.60
CA PRO A 56 8.17 -3.76 1.40
C PRO A 56 9.20 -4.41 0.48
N ASN A 57 10.44 -3.92 0.45
CA ASN A 57 11.49 -4.54 -0.36
C ASN A 57 11.81 -5.97 0.10
N GLU A 58 11.64 -6.26 1.39
CA GLU A 58 11.86 -7.59 1.97
C GLU A 58 10.58 -8.44 1.88
N TRP A 59 9.45 -7.93 2.37
CA TRP A 59 8.27 -8.80 2.51
C TRP A 59 7.51 -9.02 1.20
N ILE A 60 7.54 -8.10 0.22
CA ILE A 60 6.81 -8.30 -1.05
C ILE A 60 7.30 -9.57 -1.77
N PRO A 61 8.61 -9.78 -2.03
CA PRO A 61 9.07 -10.96 -2.75
C PRO A 61 8.90 -12.25 -1.93
N ASP A 62 8.95 -12.17 -0.59
CA ASP A 62 8.78 -13.33 0.28
C ASP A 62 7.33 -13.81 0.36
N ARG A 63 6.37 -12.90 0.21
CA ARG A 63 4.95 -13.13 0.55
C ARG A 63 4.02 -13.16 -0.65
N LEU A 64 4.41 -12.48 -1.72
CA LEU A 64 3.60 -12.34 -2.91
C LEU A 64 4.39 -12.85 -4.12
N SER A 65 3.67 -13.40 -5.07
CA SER A 65 4.23 -13.89 -6.31
C SER A 65 3.44 -13.37 -7.52
N GLY A 66 4.04 -13.50 -8.70
CA GLY A 66 3.43 -13.15 -9.97
C GLY A 66 2.88 -11.71 -9.98
N ARG A 67 1.60 -11.59 -10.37
CA ARG A 67 0.97 -10.28 -10.60
C ARG A 67 0.76 -9.47 -9.33
N LEU A 68 0.54 -10.13 -8.19
CA LEU A 68 0.30 -9.43 -6.92
C LEU A 68 1.58 -8.80 -6.38
N SER A 69 2.71 -9.50 -6.52
CA SER A 69 4.04 -8.96 -6.21
C SER A 69 4.37 -7.80 -7.14
N LYS A 70 4.17 -7.96 -8.45
CA LYS A 70 4.38 -6.90 -9.44
C LYS A 70 3.57 -5.63 -9.12
N LEU A 71 2.28 -5.77 -8.80
CA LEU A 71 1.44 -4.63 -8.45
C LEU A 71 1.89 -3.97 -7.13
N SER A 72 2.24 -4.77 -6.12
CA SER A 72 2.72 -4.28 -4.82
C SER A 72 4.01 -3.47 -4.98
N PHE A 73 4.97 -3.99 -5.76
CA PHE A 73 6.19 -3.25 -6.10
C PHE A 73 5.88 -1.99 -6.90
N LYS A 74 4.97 -2.04 -7.89
CA LYS A 74 4.59 -0.86 -8.67
C LYS A 74 4.05 0.25 -7.77
N VAL A 75 3.19 -0.06 -6.79
CA VAL A 75 2.69 0.91 -5.80
C VAL A 75 3.82 1.48 -4.93
N TRP A 76 4.70 0.60 -4.43
CA TRP A 76 5.82 1.00 -3.58
C TRP A 76 6.82 1.91 -4.32
N GLU A 77 7.23 1.54 -5.52
CA GLU A 77 8.21 2.28 -6.33
C GLU A 77 7.61 3.60 -6.87
N LYS A 78 6.38 3.57 -7.42
CA LYS A 78 5.76 4.77 -8.00
C LYS A 78 5.42 5.83 -6.97
N SER A 79 5.24 5.44 -5.72
CA SER A 79 5.06 6.36 -4.59
C SER A 79 6.37 6.86 -3.99
N ASN A 80 7.52 6.55 -4.60
CA ASN A 80 8.83 6.85 -4.03
C ASN A 80 8.92 6.35 -2.57
N HIS A 81 8.50 5.11 -2.36
CA HIS A 81 8.60 4.42 -1.07
C HIS A 81 7.77 5.09 0.04
N LYS A 82 6.65 5.73 -0.32
CA LYS A 82 5.74 6.38 0.65
C LYS A 82 4.48 5.55 0.92
N VAL A 83 3.95 4.86 -0.10
CA VAL A 83 2.73 4.07 0.02
C VAL A 83 3.09 2.61 0.17
N ASN A 84 3.07 2.14 1.42
CA ASN A 84 3.21 0.71 1.72
C ASN A 84 1.90 -0.03 1.34
N PRO A 85 1.92 -1.02 0.43
CA PRO A 85 0.73 -1.74 -0.03
C PRO A 85 -0.03 -2.46 1.09
N ARG A 86 0.61 -2.71 2.24
CA ARG A 86 -0.06 -3.23 3.45
C ARG A 86 -1.14 -2.30 4.00
N HIS A 87 -1.06 -1.00 3.69
CA HIS A 87 -1.96 0.03 4.19
C HIS A 87 -2.82 0.68 3.11
N SER A 88 -2.66 0.31 1.83
CA SER A 88 -3.56 0.78 0.77
C SER A 88 -4.97 0.27 1.04
N ARG A 89 -5.93 1.19 1.14
CA ARG A 89 -7.36 0.90 1.31
C ARG A 89 -8.07 1.23 0.02
#